data_AF-A0A1Q7VAT2-F1
#
_entry.id   AF-A0A1Q7VAT2-F1
#
_cell.length_a   1.000
_cell.length_b   1.000
_cell.length_c   1.000
_cell.angle_alpha   90.00
_cell.angle_beta   90.00
_cell.angle_gamma   90.00
#
_symmetry.space_group_name_H-M   'P 1'
#
loop_
_entity.id
_entity.type
_entity.pdbx_description
1 polymer ?
#
loop_
_entity_poly.entity_id
_entity_poly.type
_entity_poly.pdbx_seq_one_letter_code
_entity_poly.pdbx_strand_id
1 'polypeptide(L)'
;MLLLSALEIFLTWAFVAFVLIGIGCVVLALFAKGHSLHDTFWTGLSVSVAVLEIWNLVSPVTSSITLVLLALGILGLALNRSLVLSRLLTAWQNSRALFLLGATLALLLAIRCCGPCEYYDTGLYGAPAVRWIQTFPIVPGLANLHGRLGYNSSVFLCIAALGQGPWKDLGIHLFTGFLLSALWVTLLPACARIVRGVAISPADWFHSILAVPALFWTTRSRIVGSQTDEPAAIVAFVAAGFLFADFCQTPRQDQQTRPPTRLVLTAALFTLAVAFKESTAVFAFLAWCLVVRRIWQTAVSPQNRRVHLAAASFFSAVLLLPWLARSIILSGYPFFPATIFAFPVPWKVPLSAARWYALGVQS
;
A
#
# COMPACT_ATOMS: atom_id res chain seq x y z
N MET A 1 -6.78 -5.92 -29.85
CA MET A 1 -6.86 -6.68 -28.57
C MET A 1 -5.98 -6.05 -27.50
N LEU A 2 -4.66 -5.96 -27.66
CA LEU A 2 -3.75 -5.38 -26.64
C LEU A 2 -4.15 -3.99 -26.11
N LEU A 3 -4.47 -3.05 -27.01
CA LEU A 3 -4.88 -1.69 -26.62
C LEU A 3 -6.21 -1.66 -25.87
N LEU A 4 -7.13 -2.57 -26.18
CA LEU A 4 -8.41 -2.68 -25.49
C LEU A 4 -8.19 -3.17 -24.06
N SER A 5 -7.40 -4.25 -23.88
CA SER A 5 -7.05 -4.77 -22.56
C SER A 5 -6.29 -3.75 -21.72
N ALA A 6 -5.37 -3.00 -22.34
CA ALA A 6 -4.65 -1.93 -21.65
C ALA A 6 -5.59 -0.81 -21.19
N LEU A 7 -6.58 -0.45 -22.02
CA LEU A 7 -7.60 0.53 -21.66
C LEU A 7 -8.48 0.01 -20.51
N GLU A 8 -8.88 -1.26 -20.51
CA GLU A 8 -9.64 -1.88 -19.43
C GLU A 8 -8.87 -1.86 -18.11
N ILE A 9 -7.57 -2.20 -18.12
CA ILE A 9 -6.69 -2.12 -16.94
C ILE A 9 -6.59 -0.67 -16.45
N PHE A 10 -6.34 0.28 -17.35
CA PHE A 10 -6.24 1.70 -17.02
C PHE A 10 -7.53 2.24 -16.39
N LEU A 11 -8.69 1.93 -16.97
CA LEU A 11 -10.00 2.32 -16.45
C LEU A 11 -10.26 1.67 -15.08
N THR A 12 -9.86 0.42 -14.90
CA THR A 12 -9.95 -0.28 -13.61
C THR A 12 -9.09 0.43 -12.56
N TRP A 13 -7.85 0.82 -12.89
CA TRP A 13 -6.99 1.57 -11.99
C TRP A 13 -7.58 2.93 -11.63
N ALA A 14 -8.13 3.67 -12.60
CA ALA A 14 -8.80 4.93 -12.34
C ALA A 14 -9.99 4.74 -11.38
N PHE A 15 -10.84 3.74 -11.65
CA PHE A 15 -11.97 3.39 -10.81
C PHE A 15 -11.55 3.02 -9.38
N VAL A 16 -10.57 2.12 -9.22
CA VAL A 16 -10.05 1.72 -7.91
C VAL A 16 -9.43 2.92 -7.19
N ALA A 17 -8.69 3.79 -7.88
CA ALA A 17 -8.14 5.00 -7.28
C ALA A 17 -9.24 5.91 -6.71
N PHE A 18 -10.37 6.07 -7.42
CA PHE A 18 -11.52 6.82 -6.91
C PHE A 18 -12.15 6.17 -5.68
N VAL A 19 -12.30 4.84 -5.67
CA VAL A 19 -12.79 4.10 -4.49
C VAL A 19 -11.87 4.34 -3.29
N LEU A 20 -10.56 4.21 -3.47
CA LEU A 20 -9.58 4.46 -2.39
C LEU A 20 -9.60 5.91 -1.93
N ILE A 21 -9.68 6.89 -2.83
CA ILE A 21 -9.83 8.31 -2.48
C ILE A 21 -11.09 8.51 -1.63
N GLY A 22 -12.21 7.90 -2.01
CA GLY A 22 -13.46 7.96 -1.25
C GLY A 22 -13.31 7.43 0.17
N ILE A 23 -12.76 6.21 0.32
CA ILE A 23 -12.50 5.60 1.64
C ILE A 23 -11.59 6.50 2.48
N GLY A 24 -10.50 7.01 1.89
CA GLY A 24 -9.57 7.88 2.58
C GLY A 24 -10.18 9.24 2.97
N CYS A 25 -11.09 9.79 2.17
CA CYS A 25 -11.82 11.00 2.54
C CYS A 25 -12.65 10.81 3.81
N VAL A 26 -13.34 9.67 3.97
CA VAL A 26 -14.13 9.37 5.17
C VAL A 26 -13.23 9.36 6.41
N VAL A 27 -12.10 8.66 6.33
CA VAL A 27 -11.18 8.51 7.47
C VAL A 27 -10.49 9.83 7.81
N LEU A 28 -9.96 10.53 6.80
CA LEU A 28 -9.23 11.77 7.04
C LEU A 28 -10.13 12.93 7.48
N ALA A 29 -11.42 12.92 7.10
CA ALA A 29 -12.41 13.90 7.59
C ALA A 29 -12.57 13.87 9.13
N LEU A 30 -12.24 12.75 9.79
CA LEU A 30 -12.27 12.63 11.26
C LEU A 30 -11.13 13.39 11.95
N PHE A 31 -10.01 13.61 11.26
CA PHE A 31 -8.78 14.11 11.89
C PHE A 31 -8.36 15.52 11.43
N ALA A 32 -8.71 15.92 10.21
CA ALA A 32 -8.44 17.28 9.76
C ALA A 32 -9.38 17.72 8.62
N LYS A 33 -9.39 19.03 8.38
CA LYS A 33 -10.02 19.63 7.21
C LYS A 33 -8.96 19.90 6.14
N GLY A 34 -9.26 19.62 4.87
CA GLY A 34 -8.47 20.09 3.73
C GLY A 34 -7.30 19.19 3.27
N HIS A 35 -7.50 17.88 3.23
CA HIS A 35 -6.48 16.92 2.75
C HIS A 35 -6.25 16.96 1.23
N SER A 36 -5.09 16.48 0.79
CA SER A 36 -4.80 16.30 -0.64
C SER A 36 -5.38 14.97 -1.15
N LEU A 37 -5.65 14.90 -2.47
CA LEU A 37 -6.10 13.64 -3.10
C LEU A 37 -5.08 12.51 -2.92
N HIS A 38 -3.80 12.89 -2.84
CA HIS A 38 -2.69 11.97 -2.63
C HIS A 38 -2.75 11.35 -1.23
N ASP A 39 -2.95 12.15 -0.19
CA ASP A 39 -3.06 11.65 1.18
C ASP A 39 -4.33 10.79 1.36
N THR A 40 -5.46 11.17 0.72
CA THR A 40 -6.69 10.36 0.74
C THR A 40 -6.51 9.02 0.03
N PHE A 41 -5.82 8.99 -1.12
CA PHE A 41 -5.57 7.74 -1.84
C PHE A 41 -4.79 6.74 -0.97
N TRP A 42 -3.67 7.19 -0.40
CA TRP A 42 -2.81 6.32 0.42
C TRP A 42 -3.48 5.90 1.73
N THR A 43 -4.27 6.77 2.34
CA THR A 43 -5.09 6.41 3.50
C THR A 43 -6.12 5.34 3.13
N GLY A 44 -6.80 5.53 2.00
CA GLY A 44 -7.78 4.56 1.48
C GLY A 44 -7.16 3.19 1.22
N LEU A 45 -5.94 3.14 0.66
CA LEU A 45 -5.19 1.90 0.48
C LEU A 45 -4.94 1.21 1.82
N SER A 46 -4.36 1.90 2.80
CA SER A 46 -4.08 1.34 4.13
C SER A 46 -5.34 0.80 4.82
N VAL A 47 -6.44 1.56 4.77
CA VAL A 47 -7.71 1.16 5.38
C VAL A 47 -8.31 -0.04 4.67
N SER A 48 -8.26 -0.08 3.33
CA SER A 48 -8.77 -1.20 2.55
C SER A 48 -7.99 -2.48 2.84
N VAL A 49 -6.67 -2.39 2.99
CA VAL A 49 -5.83 -3.54 3.36
C VAL A 49 -6.19 -4.05 4.76
N ALA A 50 -6.30 -3.17 5.75
CA ALA A 50 -6.72 -3.58 7.09
C ALA A 50 -8.11 -4.27 7.08
N VAL A 51 -9.06 -3.73 6.32
CA VAL A 51 -10.39 -4.33 6.16
C VAL A 51 -10.29 -5.73 5.52
N LEU A 52 -9.46 -5.90 4.48
CA LEU A 52 -9.25 -7.20 3.85
C LEU A 52 -8.58 -8.21 4.79
N GLU A 53 -7.60 -7.77 5.59
CA GLU A 53 -6.92 -8.62 6.56
C GLU A 53 -7.90 -9.14 7.62
N ILE A 54 -8.71 -8.24 8.19
CA ILE A 54 -9.74 -8.57 9.18
C ILE A 54 -10.81 -9.46 8.57
N TRP A 55 -11.31 -9.12 7.37
CA TRP A 55 -12.32 -9.90 6.68
C TRP A 55 -11.87 -11.34 6.44
N ASN A 56 -10.64 -11.52 5.97
CA ASN A 56 -10.14 -12.84 5.62
C ASN A 56 -9.87 -13.75 6.82
N LEU A 57 -9.85 -13.23 8.05
CA LEU A 57 -9.89 -14.07 9.25
C LEU A 57 -11.17 -14.90 9.35
N VAL A 58 -12.29 -14.41 8.79
CA VAL A 58 -13.61 -15.03 8.99
C VAL A 58 -14.30 -15.45 7.70
N SER A 59 -13.92 -14.88 6.56
CA SER A 59 -14.61 -15.09 5.28
C SER A 59 -13.65 -15.04 4.09
N PRO A 60 -13.84 -15.82 3.02
CA PRO A 60 -13.02 -15.71 1.82
C PRO A 60 -13.11 -14.32 1.18
N VAL A 61 -12.06 -13.91 0.48
CA VAL A 61 -12.06 -12.67 -0.32
C VAL A 61 -12.78 -12.93 -1.64
N THR A 62 -14.08 -12.65 -1.64
CA THR A 62 -14.98 -12.78 -2.80
C THR A 62 -15.50 -11.40 -3.24
N SER A 63 -16.41 -11.37 -4.21
CA SER A 63 -17.11 -10.14 -4.61
C SER A 63 -17.84 -9.43 -3.46
N SER A 64 -18.18 -10.12 -2.37
CA SER A 64 -18.89 -9.51 -1.23
C SER A 64 -18.06 -8.41 -0.56
N ILE A 65 -16.78 -8.68 -0.26
CA ILE A 65 -15.92 -7.67 0.39
C ILE A 65 -15.52 -6.55 -0.57
N THR A 66 -15.38 -6.84 -1.86
CA THR A 66 -15.10 -5.80 -2.86
C THR A 66 -16.29 -4.86 -3.04
N LEU A 67 -17.53 -5.37 -2.96
CA LEU A 67 -18.75 -4.55 -2.93
C LEU A 67 -18.84 -3.69 -1.66
N VAL A 68 -18.43 -4.19 -0.50
CA VAL A 68 -18.35 -3.40 0.74
C VAL A 68 -17.35 -2.25 0.59
N LEU A 69 -16.14 -2.52 0.10
CA LEU A 69 -15.13 -1.49 -0.16
C LEU A 69 -15.63 -0.47 -1.19
N LEU A 70 -16.30 -0.94 -2.24
CA LEU A 70 -16.91 -0.08 -3.26
C LEU A 70 -17.98 0.83 -2.65
N ALA A 71 -18.88 0.29 -1.84
CA ALA A 71 -19.94 1.07 -1.18
C ALA A 71 -19.36 2.15 -0.26
N LEU A 72 -18.33 1.81 0.53
CA LEU A 72 -17.61 2.77 1.37
C LEU A 72 -16.92 3.87 0.55
N GLY A 73 -16.29 3.50 -0.57
CA GLY A 73 -15.67 4.44 -1.49
C GLY A 73 -16.68 5.40 -2.13
N ILE A 74 -17.79 4.88 -2.65
CA ILE A 74 -18.87 5.68 -3.25
C ILE A 74 -19.46 6.63 -2.20
N LEU A 75 -19.74 6.15 -1.00
CA LEU A 75 -20.24 6.98 0.10
C LEU A 75 -19.25 8.11 0.42
N GLY A 76 -17.96 7.78 0.53
CA GLY A 76 -16.92 8.77 0.80
C GLY A 76 -16.79 9.84 -0.29
N LEU A 77 -16.87 9.44 -1.56
CA LEU A 77 -16.88 10.36 -2.70
C LEU A 77 -18.14 11.23 -2.71
N ALA A 78 -19.32 10.66 -2.43
CA ALA A 78 -20.57 11.40 -2.40
C ALA A 78 -20.57 12.48 -1.30
N LEU A 79 -20.12 12.12 -0.10
CA LEU A 79 -20.01 13.04 1.04
C LEU A 79 -18.95 14.14 0.82
N ASN A 80 -17.91 13.87 0.02
CA ASN A 80 -16.79 14.79 -0.21
C ASN A 80 -16.70 15.28 -1.66
N ARG A 81 -17.80 15.23 -2.42
CA ARG A 81 -17.82 15.48 -3.87
C ARG A 81 -17.22 16.83 -4.26
N SER A 82 -17.52 17.89 -3.52
CA SER A 82 -17.05 19.25 -3.80
C SER A 82 -15.54 19.38 -3.56
N LEU A 83 -15.02 18.73 -2.52
CA LEU A 83 -13.58 18.68 -2.25
C LEU A 83 -12.86 17.91 -3.36
N VAL A 84 -13.35 16.72 -3.73
CA VAL A 84 -12.69 15.90 -4.75
C VAL A 84 -12.70 16.60 -6.11
N LEU A 85 -13.85 17.11 -6.56
CA LEU A 85 -13.94 17.84 -7.83
C LEU A 85 -13.04 19.08 -7.85
N SER A 86 -13.07 19.89 -6.78
CA SER A 86 -12.25 21.11 -6.74
C SER A 86 -10.75 20.77 -6.82
N ARG A 87 -10.28 19.74 -6.11
CA ARG A 87 -8.87 19.30 -6.18
C ARG A 87 -8.48 18.76 -7.55
N LEU A 88 -9.35 18.00 -8.22
CA LEU A 88 -9.10 17.51 -9.58
C LEU A 88 -9.04 18.66 -10.59
N LEU A 89 -10.00 19.59 -10.52
CA LEU A 89 -10.03 20.76 -11.38
C LEU A 89 -8.80 21.65 -11.16
N THR A 90 -8.40 21.85 -9.90
CA THR A 90 -7.17 22.59 -9.58
C THR A 90 -5.93 21.88 -10.14
N ALA A 91 -5.83 20.55 -10.02
CA ALA A 91 -4.71 19.79 -10.59
C ALA A 91 -4.64 19.93 -12.12
N TRP A 92 -5.79 19.86 -12.79
CA TRP A 92 -5.91 20.06 -14.23
C TRP A 92 -5.55 21.49 -14.66
N GLN A 93 -6.09 22.50 -13.99
CA GLN A 93 -5.88 23.91 -14.32
C GLN A 93 -4.44 24.34 -14.05
N ASN A 94 -3.85 23.93 -12.93
CA ASN A 94 -2.51 24.36 -12.54
C ASN A 94 -1.41 23.63 -13.32
N SER A 95 -1.63 22.39 -13.76
CA SER A 95 -0.57 21.56 -14.37
C SER A 95 -1.11 20.50 -15.32
N ARG A 96 -1.89 20.91 -16.32
CA ARG A 96 -2.43 20.03 -17.38
C ARG A 96 -1.38 19.09 -17.98
N ALA A 97 -0.18 19.59 -18.27
CA ALA A 97 0.90 18.78 -18.83
C ALA A 97 1.33 17.63 -17.90
N LEU A 98 1.40 17.86 -16.58
CA LEU A 98 1.74 16.81 -15.61
C LEU A 98 0.61 15.81 -15.42
N PHE A 99 -0.64 16.28 -15.42
CA PHE A 99 -1.80 15.40 -15.38
C PHE A 99 -1.81 14.45 -16.58
N LEU A 100 -1.63 14.99 -17.79
CA LEU A 100 -1.56 14.20 -19.03
C LEU A 100 -0.35 13.27 -19.02
N LEU A 101 0.82 13.72 -18.57
CA LEU A 101 2.01 12.87 -18.45
C LEU A 101 1.78 11.69 -17.49
N GLY A 102 1.16 11.95 -16.33
CA GLY A 102 0.80 10.90 -15.37
C GLY A 102 -0.21 9.90 -15.95
N ALA A 103 -1.24 10.38 -16.64
CA ALA A 103 -2.21 9.52 -17.32
C ALA A 103 -1.57 8.68 -18.43
N THR A 104 -0.69 9.27 -19.23
CA THR A 104 0.07 8.56 -20.27
C THR A 104 0.99 7.50 -19.67
N LEU A 105 1.70 7.80 -18.59
CA LEU A 105 2.55 6.82 -17.90
C LEU A 105 1.75 5.67 -17.29
N ALA A 106 0.60 5.96 -16.69
CA ALA A 106 -0.31 4.93 -16.21
C ALA A 106 -0.85 4.06 -17.37
N LEU A 107 -1.18 4.64 -18.52
CA LEU A 107 -1.58 3.87 -19.71
C LEU A 107 -0.43 3.02 -20.26
N LEU A 108 0.80 3.55 -20.30
CA LEU A 108 1.98 2.78 -20.68
C LEU A 108 2.21 1.59 -19.74
N LEU A 109 2.08 1.80 -18.43
CA LEU A 109 2.15 0.73 -17.44
C LEU A 109 1.03 -0.29 -17.61
N ALA A 110 -0.19 0.15 -17.96
CA ALA A 110 -1.30 -0.75 -18.26
C ALA A 110 -1.00 -1.64 -19.49
N ILE A 111 -0.39 -1.07 -20.55
CA ILE A 111 0.09 -1.84 -21.71
C ILE A 111 1.12 -2.88 -21.27
N ARG A 112 2.06 -2.53 -20.38
CA ARG A 112 3.05 -3.47 -19.84
C ARG A 112 2.41 -4.57 -19.01
N CYS A 113 1.34 -4.25 -18.27
CA CYS A 113 0.60 -5.20 -17.46
C CYS A 113 -0.22 -6.21 -18.29
N CYS A 114 -0.47 -5.95 -19.57
CA CYS A 114 -1.00 -6.95 -20.50
C CYS A 114 0.02 -8.05 -20.88
N GLY A 115 1.29 -7.90 -20.50
CA GLY A 115 2.35 -8.86 -20.77
C GLY A 115 2.21 -10.17 -19.97
N PRO A 116 3.03 -11.18 -20.30
CA PRO A 116 3.03 -12.45 -19.58
C PRO A 116 3.53 -12.31 -18.14
N CYS A 117 3.12 -13.23 -17.27
CA CYS A 117 3.69 -13.36 -15.93
C CYS A 117 5.02 -14.13 -15.98
N GLU A 118 6.13 -13.41 -15.88
CA GLU A 118 7.49 -13.99 -15.85
C GLU A 118 8.03 -14.18 -14.42
N TYR A 119 7.27 -13.77 -13.40
CA TYR A 119 7.72 -13.85 -12.00
C TYR A 119 7.55 -15.27 -11.45
N TYR A 120 8.68 -15.96 -11.27
CA TYR A 120 8.78 -17.37 -10.88
C TYR A 120 7.89 -17.76 -9.68
N ASP A 121 7.95 -16.96 -8.61
CA ASP A 121 7.22 -17.22 -7.37
C ASP A 121 5.70 -17.21 -7.54
N THR A 122 5.18 -16.56 -8.58
CA THR A 122 3.75 -16.54 -8.90
C THR A 122 3.24 -17.95 -9.17
N GLY A 123 3.95 -18.72 -10.02
CA GLY A 123 3.59 -20.10 -10.32
C GLY A 123 3.93 -21.06 -9.18
N LEU A 124 4.96 -20.76 -8.40
CA LEU A 124 5.42 -21.61 -7.31
C LEU A 124 4.47 -21.61 -6.11
N TYR A 125 4.02 -20.44 -5.65
CA TYR A 125 3.14 -20.33 -4.48
C TYR A 125 2.19 -19.14 -4.51
N GLY A 126 2.50 -18.07 -5.22
CA GLY A 126 1.72 -16.83 -5.18
C GLY A 126 0.29 -16.98 -5.70
N ALA A 127 0.11 -17.53 -6.91
CA ALA A 127 -1.21 -17.81 -7.47
C ALA A 127 -2.00 -18.84 -6.62
N PRO A 128 -1.39 -19.96 -6.17
CA PRO A 128 -2.03 -20.84 -5.18
C PRO A 128 -2.47 -20.12 -3.89
N ALA A 129 -1.63 -19.25 -3.31
CA ALA A 129 -1.96 -18.51 -2.10
C ALA A 129 -3.15 -17.56 -2.31
N VAL A 130 -3.18 -16.83 -3.43
CA VAL A 130 -4.32 -16.00 -3.83
C VAL A 130 -5.58 -16.85 -3.97
N ARG A 131 -5.49 -18.04 -4.58
CA ARG A 131 -6.64 -18.93 -4.74
C ARG A 131 -7.19 -19.44 -3.41
N TRP A 132 -6.33 -19.77 -2.44
CA TRP A 132 -6.75 -20.13 -1.09
C TRP A 132 -7.52 -18.99 -0.42
N ILE A 133 -7.02 -17.76 -0.51
CA ILE A 133 -7.65 -16.55 0.02
C ILE A 133 -9.03 -16.30 -0.60
N GLN A 134 -9.22 -16.59 -1.89
CA GLN A 134 -10.49 -16.43 -2.59
C GLN A 134 -11.50 -17.55 -2.29
N THR A 135 -11.01 -18.72 -1.88
CA THR A 135 -11.86 -19.92 -1.71
C THR A 135 -12.26 -20.13 -0.26
N PHE A 136 -11.38 -19.80 0.70
CA PHE A 136 -11.60 -20.07 2.12
C PHE A 136 -11.36 -18.83 2.99
N PRO A 137 -12.02 -18.74 4.16
CA PRO A 137 -11.45 -18.01 5.28
C PRO A 137 -10.04 -18.51 5.59
N ILE A 138 -9.31 -17.79 6.42
CA ILE A 138 -7.96 -18.22 6.79
C ILE A 138 -7.93 -19.67 7.32
N VAL A 139 -7.01 -20.46 6.78
CA VAL A 139 -6.95 -21.91 7.05
C VAL A 139 -5.87 -22.20 8.09
N PRO A 140 -6.23 -22.75 9.27
CA PRO A 140 -5.26 -23.14 10.28
C PRO A 140 -4.25 -24.16 9.76
N GLY A 141 -2.96 -23.87 9.90
CA GLY A 141 -1.88 -24.80 9.56
C GLY A 141 -1.67 -25.02 8.07
N LEU A 142 -2.16 -24.15 7.19
CA LEU A 142 -1.97 -24.25 5.73
C LEU A 142 -0.49 -24.42 5.33
N ALA A 143 0.42 -23.85 6.12
CA ALA A 143 1.87 -24.01 5.93
C ALA A 143 2.36 -25.47 6.05
N ASN A 144 1.63 -26.36 6.72
CA ASN A 144 1.97 -27.80 6.78
C ASN A 144 1.67 -28.54 5.49
N LEU A 145 0.75 -28.03 4.66
CA LEU A 145 0.51 -28.59 3.32
C LEU A 145 1.66 -28.24 2.39
N HIS A 146 2.10 -26.98 2.43
CA HIS A 146 3.26 -26.49 1.71
C HIS A 146 3.77 -25.22 2.37
N GLY A 147 5.03 -25.21 2.85
CA GLY A 147 5.54 -24.13 3.72
C GLY A 147 5.36 -22.72 3.16
N ARG A 148 5.53 -22.51 1.85
CA ARG A 148 5.37 -21.19 1.22
C ARG A 148 3.93 -20.62 1.30
N LEU A 149 2.92 -21.46 1.56
CA LEU A 149 1.56 -21.00 1.83
C LEU A 149 1.40 -20.42 3.24
N GLY A 150 2.42 -20.58 4.09
CA GLY A 150 2.56 -19.89 5.37
C GLY A 150 3.12 -18.47 5.26
N TYR A 151 3.57 -18.04 4.07
CA TYR A 151 4.07 -16.68 3.88
C TYR A 151 2.92 -15.68 3.93
N ASN A 152 2.94 -14.82 4.95
CA ASN A 152 1.87 -13.88 5.20
C ASN A 152 2.18 -12.52 4.57
N SER A 153 1.69 -12.29 3.35
CA SER A 153 1.73 -10.98 2.69
C SER A 153 0.33 -10.49 2.35
N SER A 154 0.04 -9.26 2.74
CA SER A 154 -1.24 -8.61 2.42
C SER A 154 -1.35 -8.19 0.96
N VAL A 155 -0.26 -8.29 0.19
CA VAL A 155 -0.28 -8.17 -1.28
C VAL A 155 -1.20 -9.23 -1.90
N PHE A 156 -1.21 -10.46 -1.35
CA PHE A 156 -2.07 -11.53 -1.86
C PHE A 156 -3.56 -11.24 -1.63
N LEU A 157 -3.91 -10.52 -0.55
CA LEU A 157 -5.28 -10.06 -0.32
C LEU A 157 -5.71 -9.02 -1.34
N CYS A 158 -4.82 -8.06 -1.64
CA CYS A 158 -5.09 -7.05 -2.66
C CYS A 158 -5.28 -7.68 -4.05
N ILE A 159 -4.41 -8.62 -4.41
CA ILE A 159 -4.52 -9.38 -5.67
C ILE A 159 -5.82 -10.17 -5.70
N ALA A 160 -6.19 -10.85 -4.61
CA ALA A 160 -7.43 -11.62 -4.51
C ALA A 160 -8.68 -10.75 -4.68
N ALA A 161 -8.67 -9.54 -4.11
CA ALA A 161 -9.76 -8.56 -4.21
C ALA A 161 -9.86 -7.96 -5.62
N LEU A 162 -8.72 -7.60 -6.23
CA LEU A 162 -8.69 -7.09 -7.61
C LEU A 162 -9.03 -8.17 -8.64
N GLY A 163 -8.76 -9.43 -8.32
CA GLY A 163 -9.13 -10.59 -9.14
C GLY A 163 -10.60 -11.02 -9.03
N GLN A 164 -11.48 -10.15 -8.56
CA GLN A 164 -12.94 -10.38 -8.55
C GLN A 164 -13.62 -9.72 -9.76
N GLY A 165 -14.86 -10.12 -10.05
CA GLY A 165 -15.66 -9.54 -11.13
C GLY A 165 -15.06 -9.79 -12.52
N PRO A 166 -14.90 -8.76 -13.38
CA PRO A 166 -14.43 -8.94 -14.76
C PRO A 166 -12.97 -9.41 -14.85
N TRP A 167 -12.19 -9.27 -13.78
CA TRP A 167 -10.79 -9.69 -13.69
C TRP A 167 -10.61 -11.03 -12.98
N LYS A 168 -11.63 -11.90 -13.02
CA LYS A 168 -11.60 -13.19 -12.34
C LYS A 168 -10.28 -13.94 -12.62
N ASP A 169 -9.55 -14.26 -11.56
CA ASP A 169 -8.24 -14.95 -11.58
C ASP A 169 -7.10 -14.18 -12.28
N LEU A 170 -7.30 -12.91 -12.69
CA LEU A 170 -6.31 -12.06 -13.38
C LEU A 170 -5.75 -10.92 -12.53
N GLY A 171 -6.00 -10.92 -11.21
CA GLY A 171 -5.57 -9.85 -10.30
C GLY A 171 -4.05 -9.59 -10.28
N ILE A 172 -3.23 -10.59 -10.63
CA ILE A 172 -1.76 -10.50 -10.71
C ILE A 172 -1.27 -9.51 -11.78
N HIS A 173 -2.12 -9.16 -12.75
CA HIS A 173 -1.82 -8.16 -13.77
C HIS A 173 -2.08 -6.73 -13.27
N LEU A 174 -2.77 -6.55 -12.15
CA LEU A 174 -3.31 -5.24 -11.77
C LEU A 174 -2.49 -4.56 -10.67
N PHE A 175 -2.16 -5.28 -9.60
CA PHE A 175 -1.80 -4.64 -8.33
C PHE A 175 -0.47 -3.88 -8.35
N THR A 176 0.62 -4.52 -8.80
CA THR A 176 1.95 -3.87 -8.80
C THR A 176 2.01 -2.70 -9.77
N GLY A 177 1.44 -2.85 -10.97
CA GLY A 177 1.34 -1.76 -11.95
C GLY A 177 0.51 -0.59 -11.45
N PHE A 178 -0.56 -0.86 -10.70
CA PHE A 178 -1.38 0.16 -10.04
C PHE A 178 -0.57 0.96 -9.01
N LEU A 179 0.14 0.28 -8.11
CA LEU A 179 0.99 0.95 -7.12
C LEU A 179 2.13 1.72 -7.76
N LEU A 180 2.75 1.18 -8.81
CA LEU A 180 3.83 1.86 -9.54
C LEU A 180 3.31 3.12 -10.25
N SER A 181 2.09 3.08 -10.78
CA SER A 181 1.41 4.27 -11.34
C SER A 181 1.16 5.32 -10.25
N ALA A 182 0.71 4.91 -9.06
CA ALA A 182 0.54 5.81 -7.91
C ALA A 182 1.88 6.39 -7.41
N LEU A 183 2.97 5.61 -7.45
CA LEU A 183 4.31 6.12 -7.18
C LEU A 183 4.68 7.21 -8.19
N TRP A 184 4.51 7.00 -9.49
CA TRP A 184 4.79 8.02 -10.50
C TRP A 184 3.99 9.31 -10.28
N VAL A 185 2.70 9.21 -9.95
CA VAL A 185 1.88 10.39 -9.58
C VAL A 185 2.49 11.15 -8.40
N THR A 186 3.16 10.45 -7.48
CA THR A 186 3.89 11.06 -6.35
C THR A 186 5.17 11.76 -6.78
N LEU A 187 5.95 11.15 -7.69
CA LEU A 187 7.31 11.60 -8.03
C LEU A 187 7.33 12.67 -9.13
N LEU A 188 6.40 12.61 -10.10
CA LEU A 188 6.39 13.49 -11.27
C LEU A 188 6.39 15.00 -10.94
N PRO A 189 5.61 15.50 -9.96
CA PRO A 189 5.62 16.93 -9.63
C PRO A 189 7.00 17.41 -9.13
N ALA A 190 7.72 16.57 -8.38
CA ALA A 190 9.07 16.89 -7.90
C ALA A 190 10.08 16.93 -9.05
N CYS A 191 10.09 15.89 -9.90
CA CYS A 191 10.94 15.85 -11.09
C CYS A 191 10.70 17.06 -12.01
N ALA A 192 9.43 17.44 -12.20
CA ALA A 192 9.07 18.59 -13.02
C ALA A 192 9.57 19.93 -12.45
N ARG A 193 9.55 20.11 -11.12
CA ARG A 193 10.12 21.31 -10.47
C ARG A 193 11.63 21.39 -10.67
N ILE A 194 12.34 20.27 -10.53
CA ILE A 194 13.80 20.20 -10.75
C ILE A 194 14.14 20.54 -12.20
N VAL A 195 13.48 19.90 -13.17
CA VAL A 195 13.74 20.14 -14.60
C VAL A 195 13.44 21.60 -14.99
N ARG A 196 12.40 22.20 -14.41
CA ARG A 196 12.03 23.60 -14.70
C ARG A 196 12.91 24.62 -13.97
N GLY A 197 13.65 24.23 -12.94
CA GLY A 197 14.45 25.16 -12.14
C GLY A 197 13.63 26.07 -11.21
N VAL A 198 12.35 25.76 -10.95
CA VAL A 198 11.43 26.68 -10.23
C VAL A 198 10.91 26.06 -8.94
N ALA A 199 11.01 26.82 -7.84
CA ALA A 199 10.50 26.46 -6.52
C ALA A 199 11.00 25.08 -6.01
N ILE A 200 12.27 24.78 -6.24
CA ILE A 200 12.91 23.52 -5.84
C ILE A 200 13.11 23.49 -4.32
N SER A 201 12.68 22.40 -3.70
CA SER A 201 12.94 22.08 -2.30
C SER A 201 13.90 20.88 -2.18
N PRO A 202 14.59 20.68 -1.04
CA PRO A 202 15.38 19.47 -0.80
C PRO A 202 14.54 18.19 -0.93
N ALA A 203 13.26 18.26 -0.55
CA ALA A 203 12.33 17.16 -0.72
C ALA A 203 12.14 16.78 -2.19
N ASP A 204 12.19 17.73 -3.11
CA ASP A 204 12.07 17.42 -4.54
C ASP A 204 13.25 16.57 -5.02
N TRP A 205 14.47 16.90 -4.61
CA TRP A 205 15.66 16.08 -4.90
C TRP A 205 15.51 14.67 -4.36
N PHE A 206 15.03 14.52 -3.12
CA PHE A 206 14.79 13.21 -2.54
C PHE A 206 13.81 12.38 -3.38
N HIS A 207 12.65 12.96 -3.75
CA HIS A 207 11.67 12.26 -4.61
C HIS A 207 12.22 11.96 -6.00
N SER A 208 13.03 12.84 -6.59
CA SER A 208 13.63 12.60 -7.90
C SER A 208 14.69 11.51 -7.87
N ILE A 209 15.44 11.33 -6.78
CA ILE A 209 16.33 10.18 -6.60
C ILE A 209 15.50 8.88 -6.55
N LEU A 210 14.35 8.87 -5.86
CA LEU A 210 13.44 7.73 -5.83
C LEU A 210 12.80 7.42 -7.20
N ALA A 211 12.88 8.32 -8.18
CA ALA A 211 12.43 8.04 -9.55
C ALA A 211 13.34 7.04 -10.28
N VAL A 212 14.60 6.89 -9.86
CA VAL A 212 15.55 5.94 -10.47
C VAL A 212 15.08 4.48 -10.30
N PRO A 213 14.80 3.97 -9.08
CA PRO A 213 14.24 2.63 -8.94
C PRO A 213 12.84 2.51 -9.55
N ALA A 214 12.00 3.55 -9.53
CA ALA A 214 10.69 3.54 -10.18
C ALA A 214 10.81 3.36 -11.71
N LEU A 215 11.77 4.02 -12.36
CA LEU A 215 12.08 3.88 -13.78
C LEU A 215 12.57 2.46 -14.10
N PHE A 216 13.43 1.92 -13.25
CA PHE A 216 13.93 0.57 -13.40
C PHE A 216 12.81 -0.49 -13.29
N TRP A 217 11.89 -0.34 -12.34
CA TRP A 217 10.73 -1.23 -12.23
C TRP A 217 9.76 -1.09 -13.40
N THR A 218 9.60 0.12 -13.94
CA THR A 218 8.74 0.39 -15.11
C THR A 218 9.24 -0.31 -16.38
N THR A 219 10.55 -0.50 -16.53
CA THR A 219 11.14 -1.07 -17.74
C THR A 219 11.32 -2.60 -17.69
N ARG A 220 11.38 -3.18 -16.49
CA ARG A 220 11.50 -4.64 -16.33
C ARG A 220 10.22 -5.39 -16.73
N SER A 221 10.36 -6.68 -17.03
CA SER A 221 9.22 -7.57 -17.35
C SER A 221 8.46 -8.05 -16.11
N ARG A 222 9.02 -7.88 -14.91
CA ARG A 222 8.48 -8.38 -13.63
C ARG A 222 7.40 -7.50 -13.00
N ILE A 223 6.63 -6.74 -13.79
CA ILE A 223 5.52 -5.92 -13.27
C ILE A 223 4.26 -6.79 -13.06
N VAL A 224 4.12 -7.86 -13.85
CA VAL A 224 3.03 -8.84 -13.74
C VAL A 224 3.47 -9.99 -12.84
N GLY A 225 2.68 -10.28 -11.80
CA GLY A 225 2.94 -11.38 -10.88
C GLY A 225 2.48 -11.11 -9.45
N SER A 226 2.89 -11.99 -8.54
CA SER A 226 2.61 -11.91 -7.12
C SER A 226 3.81 -11.42 -6.29
N GLN A 227 4.68 -10.59 -6.88
CA GLN A 227 5.83 -10.06 -6.16
C GLN A 227 5.42 -9.20 -4.96
N THR A 228 6.16 -9.31 -3.86
CA THR A 228 5.88 -8.64 -2.59
C THR A 228 6.86 -7.52 -2.28
N ASP A 229 8.07 -7.56 -2.86
CA ASP A 229 9.14 -6.61 -2.59
C ASP A 229 8.83 -5.23 -3.19
N GLU A 230 8.40 -5.16 -4.45
CA GLU A 230 8.08 -3.90 -5.14
C GLU A 230 6.89 -3.19 -4.50
N PRO A 231 5.73 -3.83 -4.22
CA PRO A 231 4.66 -3.19 -3.46
C PRO A 231 5.11 -2.62 -2.11
N ALA A 232 5.90 -3.38 -1.34
CA ALA A 232 6.40 -2.94 -0.04
C ALA A 232 7.35 -1.74 -0.18
N ALA A 233 8.28 -1.79 -1.14
CA ALA A 233 9.22 -0.72 -1.41
C ALA A 233 8.52 0.55 -1.92
N ILE A 234 7.51 0.43 -2.79
CA ILE A 234 6.71 1.57 -3.28
C ILE A 234 6.06 2.31 -2.11
N VAL A 235 5.36 1.59 -1.22
CA VAL A 235 4.70 2.19 -0.06
C VAL A 235 5.74 2.82 0.88
N ALA A 236 6.87 2.15 1.12
CA ALA A 236 7.96 2.67 1.93
C ALA A 236 8.59 3.94 1.33
N PHE A 237 8.76 4.02 0.01
CA PHE A 237 9.29 5.20 -0.69
C PHE A 237 8.37 6.40 -0.58
N VAL A 238 7.06 6.19 -0.71
CA VAL A 238 6.07 7.26 -0.49
C VAL A 238 6.11 7.74 0.95
N ALA A 239 6.13 6.82 1.92
CA ALA A 239 6.21 7.15 3.34
C ALA A 239 7.51 7.90 3.69
N ALA A 240 8.65 7.46 3.16
CA ALA A 240 9.94 8.11 3.32
C ALA A 240 9.94 9.52 2.70
N GLY A 241 9.34 9.68 1.52
CA GLY A 241 9.17 10.98 0.86
C GLY A 241 8.33 11.95 1.70
N PHE A 242 7.26 11.47 2.33
CA PHE A 242 6.46 12.27 3.26
C PHE A 242 7.24 12.67 4.50
N LEU A 243 7.94 11.71 5.12
CA LEU A 243 8.74 11.96 6.31
C LEU A 243 9.86 12.96 6.04
N PHE A 244 10.56 12.79 4.93
CA PHE A 244 11.65 13.68 4.52
C PHE A 244 11.13 15.09 4.23
N ALA A 245 10.02 15.21 3.48
CA ALA A 245 9.38 16.49 3.23
C ALA A 245 8.91 17.19 4.51
N ASP A 246 8.54 16.44 5.54
CA ASP A 246 8.19 16.98 6.85
C ASP A 246 9.42 17.49 7.62
N PHE A 247 10.56 16.80 7.54
CA PHE A 247 11.82 17.26 8.13
C PHE A 247 12.43 18.48 7.44
N CYS A 248 12.13 18.71 6.16
CA CYS A 248 12.58 19.90 5.45
C CYS A 248 11.76 21.16 5.77
N GLN A 249 10.65 21.05 6.50
CA GLN A 249 9.83 22.21 6.87
C GLN A 249 10.49 23.00 8.01
N THR A 250 10.40 24.33 7.93
CA THR A 250 10.90 25.22 8.98
C THR A 250 9.91 25.36 10.14
N PRO A 251 10.34 25.66 11.38
CA PRO A 251 9.43 25.79 12.53
C PRO A 251 8.32 26.85 12.37
N ARG A 252 8.57 27.91 11.56
CA ARG A 252 7.54 28.91 11.21
C ARG A 252 6.49 28.35 10.25
N GLN A 253 6.88 27.45 9.35
CA GLN A 253 5.96 26.75 8.46
C GLN A 253 5.16 25.69 9.22
N ASP A 254 5.74 25.02 10.23
CA ASP A 254 5.03 24.03 11.07
C ASP A 254 3.79 24.62 11.79
N GLN A 255 3.82 25.91 12.14
CA GLN A 255 2.67 26.60 12.76
C GLN A 255 1.53 26.91 11.78
N GLN A 256 1.82 27.00 10.47
CA GLN A 256 0.86 27.45 9.46
C GLN A 256 0.41 26.35 8.51
N THR A 257 1.23 25.33 8.25
CA THR A 257 1.13 24.66 6.95
C THR A 257 0.48 23.28 6.91
N ARG A 258 0.59 22.37 7.89
CA ARG A 258 -0.11 21.07 7.80
C ARG A 258 -0.41 20.42 9.16
N PRO A 259 -1.60 19.77 9.31
CA PRO A 259 -1.89 19.00 10.51
C PRO A 259 -0.95 17.78 10.63
N PRO A 260 -0.62 17.31 11.86
CA PRO A 260 0.20 16.11 12.09
C PRO A 260 -0.42 14.80 11.55
N THR A 261 -1.58 14.87 10.89
CA THR A 261 -2.24 13.73 10.25
C THR A 261 -1.40 13.11 9.14
N ARG A 262 -0.54 13.87 8.47
CA ARG A 262 0.37 13.30 7.47
C ARG A 262 1.43 12.41 8.10
N LEU A 263 1.91 12.73 9.31
CA LEU A 263 2.81 11.87 10.08
C LEU A 263 2.12 10.59 10.53
N VAL A 264 0.83 10.65 10.88
CA VAL A 264 0.00 9.46 11.15
C VAL A 264 -0.09 8.56 9.91
N LEU A 265 -0.37 9.14 8.74
CA LEU A 265 -0.38 8.42 7.47
C LEU A 265 1.00 7.81 7.15
N THR A 266 2.09 8.55 7.33
CA THR A 266 3.45 8.04 7.18
C THR A 266 3.70 6.80 8.03
N ALA A 267 3.28 6.82 9.30
CA ALA A 267 3.38 5.68 10.21
C ALA A 267 2.57 4.47 9.71
N ALA A 268 1.33 4.71 9.24
CA ALA A 268 0.47 3.69 8.66
C ALA A 268 1.07 3.08 7.38
N LEU A 269 1.70 3.88 6.51
CA LEU A 269 2.35 3.39 5.29
C LEU A 269 3.61 2.58 5.58
N PHE A 270 4.46 3.00 6.51
CA PHE A 270 5.60 2.15 6.94
C PHE A 270 5.12 0.82 7.52
N THR A 271 3.99 0.84 8.23
CA THR A 271 3.39 -0.37 8.77
C THR A 271 2.79 -1.26 7.67
N LEU A 272 2.13 -0.66 6.68
CA LEU A 272 1.64 -1.35 5.51
C LEU A 272 2.78 -2.00 4.70
N ALA A 273 3.95 -1.35 4.62
CA ALA A 273 5.13 -1.94 4.00
C ALA A 273 5.54 -3.24 4.71
N VAL A 274 5.45 -3.31 6.06
CA VAL A 274 5.69 -4.55 6.83
C VAL A 274 4.66 -5.62 6.48
N ALA A 275 3.39 -5.26 6.41
CA ALA A 275 2.31 -6.19 6.05
C ALA A 275 2.45 -6.74 4.62
N PHE A 276 3.04 -5.96 3.70
CA PHE A 276 3.39 -6.41 2.36
C PHE A 276 4.64 -7.28 2.34
N LYS A 277 5.67 -6.91 3.09
CA LYS A 277 6.92 -7.67 3.20
C LYS A 277 7.55 -7.49 4.58
N GLU A 278 7.62 -8.59 5.32
CA GLU A 278 8.15 -8.63 6.69
C GLU A 278 9.57 -8.04 6.80
N SER A 279 10.44 -8.25 5.80
CA SER A 279 11.82 -7.74 5.81
C SER A 279 11.93 -6.21 5.88
N THR A 280 10.85 -5.47 5.62
CA THR A 280 10.81 -4.02 5.80
C THR A 280 10.67 -3.58 7.27
N ALA A 281 10.41 -4.49 8.21
CA ALA A 281 10.20 -4.20 9.62
C ALA A 281 11.33 -3.38 10.26
N VAL A 282 12.59 -3.63 9.88
CA VAL A 282 13.75 -2.89 10.39
C VAL A 282 13.67 -1.41 10.00
N PHE A 283 13.37 -1.13 8.73
CA PHE A 283 13.21 0.24 8.24
C PHE A 283 11.97 0.92 8.81
N ALA A 284 10.86 0.18 8.89
CA ALA A 284 9.62 0.67 9.46
C ALA A 284 9.76 1.03 10.94
N PHE A 285 10.51 0.25 11.73
CA PHE A 285 10.78 0.54 13.13
C PHE A 285 11.56 1.86 13.31
N LEU A 286 12.65 2.04 12.55
CA LEU A 286 13.42 3.30 12.59
C LEU A 286 12.54 4.49 12.18
N ALA A 287 11.78 4.33 11.10
CA ALA A 287 10.87 5.37 10.63
C ALA A 287 9.79 5.71 11.67
N TRP A 288 9.28 4.71 12.38
CA TRP A 288 8.35 4.89 13.50
C TRP A 288 8.94 5.73 14.62
N CYS A 289 10.19 5.45 15.02
CA CYS A 289 10.92 6.27 15.99
C CYS A 289 11.05 7.73 15.53
N LEU A 290 11.35 7.95 14.25
CA LEU A 290 11.45 9.29 13.65
C LEU A 290 10.10 10.00 13.60
N VAL A 291 9.01 9.30 13.27
CA VAL A 291 7.64 9.83 13.28
C VAL A 291 7.26 10.26 14.68
N VAL A 292 7.48 9.41 15.70
CA VAL A 292 7.20 9.75 17.10
C VAL A 292 8.01 11.00 17.49
N ARG A 293 9.33 10.99 17.27
CA ARG A 293 10.19 12.15 17.55
C ARG A 293 9.66 13.42 16.89
N ARG A 294 9.22 13.34 15.64
CA ARG A 294 8.72 14.50 14.89
C ARG A 294 7.36 14.99 15.43
N ILE A 295 6.44 14.10 15.77
CA ILE A 295 5.18 14.45 16.46
C ILE A 295 5.48 15.17 17.78
N TRP A 296 6.47 14.70 18.55
CA TRP A 296 6.90 15.35 19.79
C TRP A 296 7.48 16.75 19.60
N GLN A 297 8.13 17.00 18.46
CA GLN A 297 8.71 18.31 18.11
C GLN A 297 7.70 19.29 17.51
N THR A 298 6.53 18.82 17.08
CA THR A 298 5.50 19.72 16.55
C THR A 298 4.95 20.67 17.62
N ALA A 299 4.67 21.91 17.23
CA ALA A 299 4.15 22.98 18.10
C ALA A 299 2.65 22.84 18.40
N VAL A 300 2.13 21.61 18.49
CA VAL A 300 0.72 21.34 18.82
C VAL A 300 0.51 21.22 20.33
N SER A 301 -0.73 21.43 20.78
CA SER A 301 -1.08 21.26 22.20
C SER A 301 -0.76 19.84 22.70
N PRO A 302 -0.44 19.65 23.99
CA PRO A 302 -0.18 18.32 24.55
C PRO A 302 -1.31 17.31 24.29
N GLN A 303 -2.56 17.79 24.30
CA GLN A 303 -3.73 16.96 24.00
C GLN A 303 -3.74 16.49 22.54
N ASN A 304 -3.54 17.40 21.58
CA ASN A 304 -3.50 17.03 20.16
C ASN A 304 -2.32 16.11 19.85
N ARG A 305 -1.17 16.32 20.50
CA ARG A 305 -0.02 15.42 20.40
C ARG A 305 -0.40 13.99 20.79
N ARG A 306 -1.08 13.81 21.94
CA ARG A 306 -1.57 12.50 22.40
C ARG A 306 -2.54 11.87 21.40
N VAL A 307 -3.45 12.66 20.84
CA VAL A 307 -4.40 12.19 19.80
C VAL A 307 -3.65 11.69 18.56
N HIS A 308 -2.64 12.41 18.08
CA HIS A 308 -1.88 11.97 16.90
C HIS A 308 -1.02 10.74 17.17
N LEU A 309 -0.38 10.64 18.34
CA LEU A 309 0.34 9.43 18.74
C LEU A 309 -0.62 8.24 18.85
N ALA A 310 -1.76 8.43 19.53
CA ALA A 310 -2.78 7.40 19.65
C ALA A 310 -3.34 6.97 18.29
N ALA A 311 -3.60 7.93 17.38
CA ALA A 311 -4.06 7.65 16.03
C ALA A 311 -3.02 6.85 15.23
N ALA A 312 -1.74 7.26 15.26
CA ALA A 312 -0.66 6.53 14.61
C ALA A 312 -0.58 5.08 15.15
N SER A 313 -0.58 4.92 16.48
CA SER A 313 -0.53 3.60 17.10
C SER A 313 -1.76 2.76 16.77
N PHE A 314 -2.94 3.37 16.74
CA PHE A 314 -4.19 2.70 16.39
C PHE A 314 -4.17 2.18 14.95
N PHE A 315 -3.84 3.02 13.96
CA PHE A 315 -3.79 2.59 12.55
C PHE A 315 -2.75 1.49 12.33
N SER A 316 -1.61 1.55 13.01
CA SER A 316 -0.63 0.48 12.92
C SER A 316 -1.05 -0.80 13.61
N ALA A 317 -1.74 -0.72 14.75
CA ALA A 317 -2.29 -1.90 15.41
C ALA A 317 -3.37 -2.57 14.55
N VAL A 318 -4.24 -1.76 13.91
CA VAL A 318 -5.30 -2.26 13.03
C VAL A 318 -4.74 -2.96 11.78
N LEU A 319 -3.54 -2.60 11.31
CA LEU A 319 -2.82 -3.32 10.25
C LEU A 319 -2.04 -4.53 10.79
N LEU A 320 -1.23 -4.36 11.83
CA LEU A 320 -0.33 -5.42 12.29
C LEU A 320 -1.00 -6.53 13.07
N LEU A 321 -2.02 -6.24 13.89
CA LEU A 321 -2.63 -7.26 14.73
C LEU A 321 -3.36 -8.33 13.90
N PRO A 322 -4.21 -7.97 12.92
CA PRO A 322 -4.78 -8.96 12.01
C PRO A 322 -3.70 -9.69 11.21
N TRP A 323 -2.68 -8.96 10.72
CA TRP A 323 -1.55 -9.58 10.03
C TRP A 323 -0.85 -10.63 10.89
N LEU A 324 -0.48 -10.33 12.14
CA LEU A 324 0.14 -11.29 13.07
C LEU A 324 -0.77 -12.48 13.36
N ALA A 325 -2.06 -12.23 13.60
CA ALA A 325 -3.04 -13.28 13.82
C ALA A 325 -3.10 -14.23 12.61
N ARG A 326 -3.08 -13.69 11.40
CA ARG A 326 -3.06 -14.50 10.17
C ARG A 326 -1.83 -15.39 10.10
N SER A 327 -0.65 -14.83 10.36
CA SER A 327 0.61 -15.58 10.35
C SER A 327 0.59 -16.75 11.34
N ILE A 328 0.09 -16.51 12.57
CA ILE A 328 -0.07 -17.53 13.61
C ILE A 328 -1.09 -18.60 13.19
N ILE A 329 -2.20 -18.23 12.58
CA ILE A 329 -3.19 -19.21 12.12
C ILE A 329 -2.59 -20.06 10.99
N LEU A 330 -1.95 -19.45 10.00
CA LEU A 330 -1.39 -20.17 8.85
C LEU A 330 -0.28 -21.15 9.22
N SER A 331 0.53 -20.83 10.24
CA SER A 331 1.80 -21.55 10.50
C SER A 331 2.10 -21.91 11.95
N GLY A 332 1.44 -21.28 12.92
CA GLY A 332 1.79 -21.32 14.34
C GLY A 332 2.94 -20.38 14.75
N TYR A 333 3.46 -19.57 13.84
CA TYR A 333 4.49 -18.56 14.12
C TYR A 333 4.02 -17.17 13.62
N PRO A 334 4.27 -16.09 14.38
CA PRO A 334 3.89 -14.74 13.95
C PRO A 334 4.71 -14.19 12.77
N PHE A 335 5.92 -14.70 12.57
CA PHE A 335 6.90 -14.20 11.60
C PHE A 335 7.40 -15.32 10.67
N PHE A 336 6.54 -16.28 10.32
CA PHE A 336 6.94 -17.44 9.52
C PHE A 336 7.56 -17.00 8.18
N PRO A 337 8.74 -17.54 7.77
CA PRO A 337 9.38 -18.77 8.26
C PRO A 337 10.30 -18.59 9.47
N ALA A 338 10.46 -17.39 10.02
CA ALA A 338 11.18 -17.21 11.27
C ALA A 338 10.46 -17.96 12.40
N THR A 339 11.23 -18.72 13.17
CA THR A 339 10.71 -19.63 14.21
C THR A 339 10.56 -18.95 15.58
N ILE A 340 10.63 -17.62 15.61
CA ILE A 340 10.59 -16.80 16.81
C ILE A 340 9.15 -16.67 17.31
N PHE A 341 8.94 -16.71 18.64
CA PHE A 341 7.64 -16.56 19.29
C PHE A 341 6.58 -17.58 18.84
N ALA A 342 6.98 -18.85 18.71
CA ALA A 342 6.08 -19.94 18.37
C ALA A 342 4.89 -20.05 19.35
N PHE A 343 3.67 -20.15 18.82
CA PHE A 343 2.46 -20.32 19.64
C PHE A 343 2.18 -21.81 19.92
N PRO A 344 1.60 -22.15 21.08
CA PRO A 344 1.26 -23.53 21.44
C PRO A 344 -0.06 -23.98 20.77
N VAL A 345 -0.10 -23.96 19.44
CA VAL A 345 -1.26 -24.40 18.64
C VAL A 345 -1.02 -25.79 18.02
N PRO A 346 -2.07 -26.63 17.87
CA PRO A 346 -1.90 -28.01 17.41
C PRO A 346 -1.47 -28.12 15.94
N TRP A 347 -1.72 -27.09 15.13
CA TRP A 347 -1.35 -27.03 13.71
C TRP A 347 -0.01 -26.32 13.44
N LYS A 348 0.79 -26.04 14.48
CA LYS A 348 2.09 -25.37 14.31
C LYS A 348 3.02 -26.19 13.41
N VAL A 349 3.69 -25.53 12.46
CA VAL A 349 4.68 -26.18 11.60
C VAL A 349 5.83 -26.75 12.44
N PRO A 350 6.20 -28.04 12.24
CA PRO A 350 7.33 -28.65 12.94
C PRO A 350 8.62 -27.84 12.78
N LEU A 351 9.39 -27.71 13.87
CA LEU A 351 10.59 -26.87 13.89
C LEU A 351 11.62 -27.26 12.82
N SER A 352 11.78 -28.55 12.55
CA SER A 352 12.66 -29.06 11.50
C SER A 352 12.24 -28.58 10.11
N ALA A 353 10.95 -28.65 9.79
CA ALA A 353 10.39 -28.18 8.53
C ALA A 353 10.51 -26.65 8.41
N ALA A 354 10.18 -25.90 9.46
CA ALA A 354 10.28 -24.45 9.47
C ALA A 354 11.73 -23.96 9.24
N ARG A 355 12.72 -24.61 9.87
CA ARG A 355 14.15 -24.32 9.65
C ARG A 355 14.59 -24.64 8.23
N TRP A 356 14.08 -25.72 7.64
CA TRP A 356 14.37 -26.06 6.24
C TRP A 356 13.87 -24.96 5.29
N TYR A 357 12.66 -24.45 5.51
CA TYR A 357 12.14 -23.33 4.71
C TYR A 357 12.91 -22.03 4.94
N ALA A 358 13.32 -21.74 6.18
CA ALA A 358 14.13 -20.56 6.46
C ALA A 358 15.48 -20.58 5.73
N LEU A 359 16.12 -21.75 5.63
CA LEU A 359 17.36 -21.93 4.87
C LEU A 359 17.14 -21.72 3.37
N GLY A 360 16.04 -22.26 2.81
CA GLY A 360 15.70 -22.10 1.39
C GLY A 360 15.25 -20.69 0.97
N VAL A 361 15.06 -19.76 1.92
CA VAL A 361 14.83 -18.33 1.65
C VAL A 361 16.14 -17.53 1.66
N GLN A 362 17.20 -18.07 2.27
CA GLN A 362 18.52 -17.42 2.34
C GLN A 362 19.44 -17.79 1.17
N SER A 363 19.15 -18.91 0.47
CA SER A 363 19.78 -19.33 -0.78
C SER A 363 19.07 -18.74 -1.99
#